data_AF-A0A0G1WRP7-F1
#
_entry.id   AF-A0A0G1WRP7-F1
#
_cell.length_a   1.000
_cell.length_b   1.000
_cell.length_c   1.000
_cell.angle_alpha   90.00
_cell.angle_beta   90.00
_cell.angle_gamma   90.00
#
_symmetry.space_group_name_H-M   'P 1'
#
loop_
_entity.id
_entity.type
_entity.pdbx_description
1 polymer ?
#
loop_
_entity_poly.entity_id
_entity_poly.type
_entity_poly.pdbx_seq_one_letter_code
_entity_poly.pdbx_strand_id
1 'polypeptide(L)'
;MIMCGMDEVGRGALAGPLVAAATVLSPQRSTLKLNDSKKLIHDLRFKIYEKIKKSGAVIAVEEISARQINTKGMGWANKEIFRRLKNKIPADKYMADGNLKIAGITSVVKADTKIPEVMAASIIAKVWRDKHMIRLHDEHPIYGWQSNKGYGTKYHIAAIREHGITKYHRSKFVRTALIPHPFRSPLL
;
A
#
# COMPACT_ATOMS: atom_id res chain seq x y z
N MET A 1 -4.72 27.33 -3.17
CA MET A 1 -4.57 26.29 -2.14
C MET A 1 -4.20 24.98 -2.81
N ILE A 2 -3.02 24.46 -2.51
CA ILE A 2 -2.47 23.20 -3.02
C ILE A 2 -2.83 22.09 -2.02
N MET A 3 -3.61 21.10 -2.47
CA MET A 3 -3.95 19.92 -1.68
C MET A 3 -3.11 18.72 -2.12
N CYS A 4 -2.54 18.02 -1.15
CA CYS A 4 -1.84 16.76 -1.33
C CYS A 4 -2.64 15.62 -0.70
N GLY A 5 -3.03 14.62 -1.50
CA GLY A 5 -3.65 13.40 -1.02
C GLY A 5 -2.62 12.29 -0.85
N MET A 6 -2.79 11.45 0.16
CA MET A 6 -1.87 10.39 0.51
C MET A 6 -2.62 9.11 0.86
N ASP A 7 -2.08 7.96 0.50
CA ASP A 7 -2.65 6.66 0.88
C ASP A 7 -1.57 5.58 0.95
N GLU A 8 -1.78 4.56 1.80
CA GLU A 8 -0.87 3.44 1.98
C GLU A 8 -1.45 2.09 1.53
N VAL A 9 -0.58 1.16 1.19
CA VAL A 9 -0.93 -0.21 0.84
C VAL A 9 0.05 -1.21 1.44
N GLY A 10 -0.45 -2.39 1.75
CA GLY A 10 0.37 -3.49 2.26
C GLY A 10 0.55 -3.51 3.77
N ARG A 11 -0.21 -2.71 4.53
CA ARG A 11 -0.16 -2.70 6.00
C ARG A 11 -0.37 -4.08 6.63
N GLY A 12 -1.30 -4.88 6.09
CA GLY A 12 -1.61 -6.23 6.60
C GLY A 12 -0.85 -7.39 5.93
N ALA A 13 0.09 -7.13 5.02
CA ALA A 13 0.82 -8.18 4.33
C ALA A 13 1.86 -8.85 5.25
N LEU A 14 2.08 -10.15 5.07
CA LEU A 14 3.12 -10.93 5.76
C LEU A 14 4.50 -10.69 5.16
N ALA A 15 4.58 -10.34 3.87
CA ALA A 15 5.83 -10.09 3.16
C ALA A 15 5.80 -8.79 2.35
N GLY A 16 6.99 -8.27 2.08
CA GLY A 16 7.23 -7.06 1.31
C GLY A 16 7.05 -5.76 2.10
N PRO A 17 7.31 -4.62 1.44
CA PRO A 17 7.28 -3.31 2.07
C PRO A 17 5.86 -2.83 2.39
N LEU A 18 5.77 -1.90 3.33
CA LEU A 18 4.69 -0.93 3.38
C LEU A 18 4.99 0.14 2.34
N VAL A 19 4.02 0.48 1.50
CA VAL A 19 4.20 1.49 0.45
C VAL A 19 3.12 2.55 0.61
N ALA A 20 3.48 3.81 0.44
CA ALA A 20 2.52 4.90 0.36
C ALA A 20 2.88 5.82 -0.79
N ALA A 21 1.88 6.50 -1.32
CA ALA A 21 2.08 7.54 -2.31
C ALA A 21 1.46 8.86 -1.84
N ALA A 22 1.98 9.95 -2.38
CA ALA A 22 1.44 11.28 -2.25
C ALA A 22 1.19 11.86 -3.63
N THR A 23 0.11 12.62 -3.78
CA THR A 23 -0.31 13.16 -5.07
C THR A 23 -0.92 14.54 -4.92
N VAL A 24 -0.43 15.48 -5.73
CA VAL A 24 -1.08 16.76 -6.01
C VAL A 24 -1.51 16.71 -7.47
N LEU A 25 -2.82 16.80 -7.74
CA LEU A 25 -3.31 16.80 -9.12
C LEU A 25 -3.32 18.22 -9.70
N SER A 26 -3.07 18.33 -11.00
CA SER A 26 -3.09 19.60 -11.72
C SER A 26 -4.51 20.22 -11.74
N PRO A 27 -4.65 21.56 -11.74
CA PRO A 27 -5.95 22.24 -11.79
C PRO A 27 -6.81 21.93 -13.03
N GLN A 28 -6.24 21.49 -14.15
CA GLN A 28 -6.96 21.17 -15.41
C GLN A 28 -7.75 19.83 -15.34
N ARG A 29 -8.47 19.64 -14.24
CA ARG A 29 -8.85 18.34 -13.67
C ARG A 29 -10.10 17.68 -14.25
N SER A 30 -10.46 17.93 -15.50
CA SER A 30 -11.78 17.53 -16.03
C SER A 30 -11.90 16.07 -16.51
N THR A 31 -10.81 15.30 -16.65
CA THR A 31 -10.85 14.03 -17.42
C THR A 31 -10.47 12.75 -16.66
N LEU A 32 -9.99 12.83 -15.42
CA LEU A 32 -9.58 11.64 -14.66
C LEU A 32 -10.77 11.05 -13.89
N LYS A 33 -11.47 10.07 -14.49
CA LYS A 33 -12.47 9.23 -13.79
C LYS A 33 -11.75 8.26 -12.83
N LEU A 34 -11.48 8.70 -11.60
CA LEU A 34 -10.71 7.95 -10.57
C LEU A 34 -11.56 7.05 -9.65
N ASN A 35 -12.86 7.29 -9.63
CA ASN A 35 -13.85 6.75 -8.69
C ASN A 35 -14.17 5.26 -8.87
N ASP A 36 -13.74 4.61 -9.96
CA ASP A 36 -14.01 3.19 -10.19
C ASP A 36 -12.94 2.25 -9.58
N SER A 37 -11.82 2.80 -9.07
CA SER A 37 -10.53 2.13 -8.83
C SER A 37 -10.46 0.90 -7.92
N LYS A 38 -11.39 0.71 -6.96
CA LYS A 38 -11.30 -0.38 -5.97
C LYS A 38 -11.76 -1.74 -6.48
N LYS A 39 -12.63 -1.79 -7.49
CA LYS A 39 -13.05 -3.04 -8.17
C LYS A 39 -12.26 -3.31 -9.45
N LEU A 40 -11.29 -2.46 -9.78
CA LEU A 40 -10.61 -2.56 -11.07
C LEU A 40 -9.56 -3.67 -11.06
N ILE A 41 -9.63 -4.46 -12.12
CA ILE A 41 -8.61 -5.42 -12.52
C ILE A 41 -7.27 -4.69 -12.69
N HIS A 42 -6.17 -5.41 -12.50
CA HIS A 42 -4.79 -4.89 -12.56
C HIS A 42 -4.56 -3.94 -13.75
N ASP A 43 -5.02 -4.33 -14.95
CA ASP A 43 -4.81 -3.60 -16.20
C ASP A 43 -5.47 -2.23 -16.20
N LEU A 44 -6.67 -2.11 -15.63
CA LEU A 44 -7.39 -0.85 -15.60
C LEU A 44 -6.79 0.11 -14.55
N ARG A 45 -6.31 -0.42 -13.41
CA ARG A 45 -5.51 0.37 -12.46
C ARG A 45 -4.22 0.88 -13.10
N PHE A 46 -3.54 0.07 -13.89
CA PHE A 46 -2.33 0.50 -14.61
C PHE A 46 -2.64 1.60 -15.65
N LYS A 47 -3.73 1.47 -16.42
CA LYS A 47 -4.17 2.51 -17.35
C LYS A 47 -4.46 3.84 -16.64
N ILE A 48 -5.11 3.82 -15.47
CA ILE A 48 -5.38 5.04 -14.69
C ILE A 48 -4.08 5.63 -14.15
N TYR A 49 -3.17 4.80 -13.63
CA TYR A 49 -1.85 5.24 -13.19
C TYR A 49 -1.09 6.00 -14.29
N GLU A 50 -1.07 5.47 -15.52
CA GLU A 50 -0.44 6.13 -16.67
C GLU A 50 -1.11 7.46 -17.02
N LYS A 51 -2.45 7.54 -16.90
CA LYS A 51 -3.17 8.80 -17.09
C LYS A 51 -2.82 9.84 -16.02
N ILE A 52 -2.72 9.45 -14.75
CA ILE A 52 -2.32 10.36 -13.66
C ILE A 52 -0.90 10.88 -13.89
N LYS A 53 0.03 10.02 -14.31
CA LYS A 53 1.39 10.44 -14.66
C LYS A 53 1.42 11.46 -15.79
N LYS A 54 0.61 11.24 -16.83
CA LYS A 54 0.55 12.13 -18.01
C LYS A 54 -0.22 13.43 -17.75
N SER A 55 -0.96 13.53 -16.65
CA SER A 55 -1.78 14.72 -16.34
C SER A 55 -0.99 15.87 -15.71
N GLY A 56 0.34 15.76 -15.60
CA GLY A 56 1.17 16.75 -14.89
C GLY A 56 1.00 16.73 -13.37
N ALA A 57 0.46 15.65 -12.80
CA ALA A 57 0.35 15.51 -11.35
C ALA A 57 1.75 15.43 -10.70
N VAL A 58 1.92 16.09 -9.56
CA VAL A 58 3.12 15.90 -8.73
C VAL A 58 2.90 14.64 -7.90
N ILE A 59 3.82 13.68 -8.00
CA ILE A 59 3.71 12.35 -7.39
C ILE A 59 4.98 12.04 -6.62
N ALA A 60 4.83 11.49 -5.43
CA ALA A 60 5.91 10.87 -4.68
C ALA A 60 5.47 9.49 -4.19
N VAL A 61 6.41 8.55 -4.14
CA VAL A 61 6.21 7.22 -3.55
C VAL A 61 7.29 6.99 -2.50
N GLU A 62 6.88 6.40 -1.39
CA GLU A 62 7.75 6.00 -0.29
C GLU A 62 7.49 4.55 0.06
N GLU A 63 8.53 3.91 0.60
CA GLU A 63 8.42 2.57 1.15
C GLU A 63 9.13 2.43 2.49
N ILE A 64 8.61 1.52 3.32
CA ILE A 64 9.26 1.05 4.53
C ILE A 64 9.47 -0.46 4.38
N SER A 65 10.73 -0.87 4.35
CA SER A 65 11.12 -2.27 4.15
C SER A 65 10.62 -3.19 5.27
N ALA A 66 10.48 -4.49 4.96
CA ALA A 66 10.18 -5.51 5.97
C ALA A 66 11.21 -5.52 7.12
N ARG A 67 12.50 -5.28 6.81
CA ARG A 67 13.56 -5.11 7.82
C ARG A 67 13.25 -3.98 8.78
N GLN A 68 12.94 -2.78 8.27
CA GLN A 68 12.58 -1.63 9.11
C GLN A 68 11.31 -1.89 9.94
N ILE A 69 10.30 -2.55 9.35
CA ILE A 69 9.06 -2.92 10.07
C ILE A 69 9.36 -3.92 11.20
N ASN A 70 10.22 -4.91 10.95
CA ASN A 70 10.61 -5.89 11.97
C ASN A 70 11.35 -5.23 13.14
N THR A 71 12.23 -4.27 12.85
CA THR A 71 13.02 -3.56 13.86
C THR A 71 12.20 -2.53 14.64
N LYS A 72 11.44 -1.68 13.94
CA LYS A 72 10.80 -0.48 14.53
C LYS A 72 9.29 -0.62 14.75
N GLY A 73 8.68 -1.66 14.19
CA GLY A 73 7.25 -1.94 14.31
C GLY A 73 6.38 -1.25 13.27
N MET A 74 5.22 -1.85 13.02
CA MET A 74 4.23 -1.36 12.05
C MET A 74 3.62 -0.01 12.45
N GLY A 75 3.42 0.25 13.75
CA GLY A 75 2.90 1.54 14.23
C GLY A 75 3.81 2.72 13.88
N TRP A 76 5.13 2.54 14.05
CA TRP A 76 6.13 3.50 13.59
C TRP A 76 6.13 3.63 12.08
N ALA A 77 6.19 2.51 11.35
CA ALA A 77 6.24 2.50 9.89
C ALA A 77 5.06 3.24 9.26
N ASN A 78 3.85 3.05 9.82
CA ASN A 78 2.64 3.69 9.32
C ASN A 78 2.68 5.21 9.48
N LYS A 79 3.26 5.75 10.56
CA LYS A 79 3.37 7.20 10.73
C LYS A 79 4.53 7.78 9.92
N GLU A 80 5.66 7.07 9.92
CA GLU A 80 6.88 7.51 9.27
C GLU A 80 6.72 7.67 7.76
N ILE A 81 6.02 6.75 7.11
CA ILE A 81 5.87 6.77 5.65
C ILE A 81 5.18 8.05 5.15
N PHE A 82 4.14 8.51 5.86
CA PHE A 82 3.46 9.76 5.54
C PHE A 82 4.31 10.99 5.90
N ARG A 83 5.08 10.93 6.99
CA ARG A 83 6.02 12.01 7.32
C ARG A 83 7.06 12.21 6.23
N ARG A 84 7.62 11.12 5.68
CA ARG A 84 8.57 11.19 4.55
C ARG A 84 7.94 11.77 3.30
N LEU A 85 6.72 11.35 2.97
CA LEU A 85 5.99 11.90 1.82
C LEU A 85 5.70 13.39 1.98
N LYS A 86 5.27 13.83 3.17
CA LYS A 86 5.03 15.24 3.48
C LYS A 86 6.29 16.10 3.28
N ASN A 87 7.46 15.56 3.62
CA ASN A 87 8.73 16.25 3.40
C ASN A 87 9.16 16.30 1.93
N LYS A 88 8.58 15.46 1.06
CA LYS A 88 8.90 15.40 -0.37
C LYS A 88 8.02 16.30 -1.23
N ILE A 89 6.77 16.54 -0.83
CA ILE A 89 5.82 17.36 -1.59
C ILE A 89 5.32 18.50 -0.71
N PRO A 90 5.78 19.74 -0.94
CA PRO A 90 5.21 20.92 -0.32
C PRO A 90 3.75 21.13 -0.78
N ALA A 91 2.84 21.32 0.19
CA ALA A 91 1.43 21.61 -0.03
C ALA A 91 0.86 22.38 1.17
N ASP A 92 -0.24 23.10 0.95
CA ASP A 92 -0.95 23.85 2.00
C ASP A 92 -1.76 22.91 2.91
N LYS A 93 -2.27 21.81 2.34
CA LYS A 93 -3.11 20.84 3.04
C LYS A 93 -2.77 19.41 2.65
N TYR A 94 -2.68 18.54 3.65
CA TYR A 94 -2.40 17.11 3.48
C TYR A 94 -3.60 16.28 3.95
N MET A 95 -4.10 15.39 3.09
CA MET A 95 -5.23 14.51 3.36
C MET A 95 -4.79 13.05 3.23
N ALA A 96 -5.14 12.20 4.18
CA ALA A 96 -4.86 10.76 4.12
C ALA A 96 -6.13 9.92 4.36
N ASP A 97 -6.16 8.69 3.82
CA ASP A 97 -7.23 7.75 4.15
C ASP A 97 -7.10 7.20 5.58
N GLY A 98 -8.25 6.89 6.19
CA GLY A 98 -8.35 6.20 7.47
C GLY A 98 -8.44 7.13 8.67
N ASN A 99 -7.82 6.73 9.79
CA ASN A 99 -7.91 7.42 11.08
C ASN A 99 -6.52 7.57 11.72
N LEU A 100 -5.56 8.05 10.94
CA LEU A 100 -4.19 8.23 11.38
C LEU A 100 -4.06 9.53 12.19
N LYS A 101 -3.36 9.45 13.32
CA LYS A 101 -3.00 10.63 14.13
C LYS A 101 -1.55 11.03 13.80
N ILE A 102 -1.39 11.93 12.83
CA ILE A 102 -0.10 12.43 12.35
C ILE A 102 -0.16 13.96 12.27
N ALA A 103 0.84 14.64 12.83
CA ALA A 103 0.84 16.10 12.94
C ALA A 103 0.82 16.78 11.55
N GLY A 104 -0.16 17.66 11.35
CA GLY A 104 -0.36 18.40 10.12
C GLY A 104 -0.72 17.53 8.91
N ILE A 105 -1.36 16.38 9.13
CA ILE A 105 -2.03 15.57 8.12
C ILE A 105 -3.44 15.29 8.63
N THR A 106 -4.45 15.62 7.83
CA THR A 106 -5.85 15.36 8.15
C THR A 106 -6.24 13.99 7.62
N SER A 107 -6.63 13.07 8.51
CA SER A 107 -7.13 11.76 8.11
C SER A 107 -8.64 11.77 7.95
N VAL A 108 -9.14 11.17 6.87
CA VAL A 108 -10.57 11.04 6.60
C VAL A 108 -10.88 9.58 6.31
N VAL A 109 -11.89 9.03 6.99
CA VAL A 109 -12.33 7.66 6.74
C VAL A 109 -12.94 7.55 5.33
N LYS A 110 -12.40 6.64 4.53
CA LYS A 110 -12.77 6.43 3.11
C LYS A 110 -12.48 7.67 2.26
N ALA A 111 -11.41 8.40 2.55
CA ALA A 111 -10.97 9.53 1.72
C ALA A 111 -10.59 9.05 0.31
N ASP A 112 -10.08 7.84 0.20
CA ASP A 112 -9.79 7.16 -1.07
C ASP A 112 -11.04 6.83 -1.91
N THR A 113 -12.25 7.20 -1.47
CA THR A 113 -13.47 7.20 -2.28
C THR A 113 -14.14 8.57 -2.37
N LYS A 114 -13.58 9.60 -1.70
CA LYS A 114 -14.19 10.94 -1.59
C LYS A 114 -13.29 12.05 -2.13
N ILE A 115 -11.97 11.90 -2.02
CA ILE A 115 -10.98 12.94 -2.32
C ILE A 115 -10.12 12.48 -3.51
N PRO A 116 -10.19 13.15 -4.68
CA PRO A 116 -9.51 12.67 -5.89
C PRO A 116 -7.99 12.55 -5.76
N GLU A 117 -7.32 13.41 -4.97
CA GLU A 117 -5.89 13.30 -4.68
C GLU A 117 -5.57 12.00 -3.93
N VAL A 118 -6.41 11.64 -2.95
CA VAL A 118 -6.22 10.41 -2.15
C VAL A 118 -6.55 9.19 -3.00
N MET A 119 -7.59 9.24 -3.85
CA MET A 119 -7.87 8.20 -4.84
C MET A 119 -6.65 7.95 -5.74
N ALA A 120 -6.06 9.01 -6.28
CA ALA A 120 -4.89 8.90 -7.15
C ALA A 120 -3.70 8.29 -6.40
N ALA A 121 -3.43 8.76 -5.17
CA ALA A 121 -2.39 8.21 -4.32
C ALA A 121 -2.60 6.70 -4.05
N SER A 122 -3.83 6.28 -3.75
CA SER A 122 -4.20 4.86 -3.55
C SER A 122 -3.85 4.00 -4.76
N ILE A 123 -4.21 4.45 -5.96
CA ILE A 123 -3.92 3.76 -7.22
C ILE A 123 -2.41 3.66 -7.44
N ILE A 124 -1.69 4.77 -7.27
CA ILE A 124 -0.24 4.84 -7.46
C ILE A 124 0.47 3.89 -6.49
N ALA A 125 0.14 3.95 -5.20
CA ALA A 125 0.74 3.10 -4.18
C ALA A 125 0.48 1.61 -4.49
N LYS A 126 -0.76 1.28 -4.88
CA LYS A 126 -1.15 -0.10 -5.22
C LYS A 126 -0.45 -0.63 -6.46
N VAL A 127 -0.40 0.13 -7.55
CA VAL A 127 0.30 -0.26 -8.79
C VAL A 127 1.79 -0.44 -8.52
N TRP A 128 2.40 0.49 -7.78
CA TRP A 128 3.81 0.40 -7.42
C TRP A 128 4.10 -0.87 -6.60
N ARG A 129 3.33 -1.10 -5.53
CA ARG A 129 3.53 -2.26 -4.66
C ARG A 129 3.26 -3.58 -5.37
N ASP A 130 2.23 -3.66 -6.20
CA ASP A 130 1.92 -4.88 -6.94
C ASP A 130 3.06 -5.24 -7.92
N LYS A 131 3.64 -4.26 -8.61
CA LYS A 131 4.83 -4.46 -9.45
C LYS A 131 6.04 -4.91 -8.64
N HIS A 132 6.26 -4.32 -7.47
CA HIS A 132 7.36 -4.72 -6.58
C HIS A 132 7.20 -6.18 -6.12
N MET A 133 6.00 -6.59 -5.72
CA MET A 133 5.75 -7.97 -5.28
C MET A 133 5.85 -9.01 -6.41
N ILE A 134 5.55 -8.62 -7.66
CA ILE A 134 5.78 -9.47 -8.83
C ILE A 134 7.28 -9.69 -9.04
N ARG A 135 8.10 -8.63 -9.01
CA ARG A 135 9.57 -8.80 -9.12
C ARG A 135 10.15 -9.68 -8.01
N LEU A 136 9.67 -9.51 -6.78
CA LEU A 136 10.08 -10.38 -5.68
C LEU A 136 9.64 -11.84 -5.87
N HIS A 137 8.55 -12.09 -6.60
CA HIS A 137 8.13 -13.44 -6.93
C HIS A 137 9.10 -14.10 -7.90
N ASP A 138 9.67 -13.35 -8.85
CA ASP A 138 10.67 -13.89 -9.77
C ASP A 138 11.90 -14.41 -9.02
N GLU A 139 12.29 -13.75 -7.91
CA GLU A 139 13.36 -14.20 -7.00
C GLU A 139 12.91 -15.34 -6.06
N HIS A 140 11.63 -15.39 -5.69
CA HIS A 140 11.09 -16.33 -4.71
C HIS A 140 9.72 -16.90 -5.14
N PRO A 141 9.69 -17.75 -6.19
CA PRO A 141 8.44 -18.18 -6.80
C PRO A 141 7.56 -19.00 -5.84
N ILE A 142 8.18 -19.77 -4.96
CA ILE A 142 7.53 -20.66 -3.98
C ILE A 142 6.49 -19.97 -3.10
N TYR A 143 6.60 -18.66 -2.84
CA TYR A 143 5.65 -17.95 -1.98
C TYR A 143 4.43 -17.39 -2.73
N GLY A 144 4.37 -17.50 -4.06
CA GLY A 144 3.20 -17.10 -4.86
C GLY A 144 2.90 -15.59 -4.83
N TRP A 145 3.90 -14.75 -4.55
CA TRP A 145 3.73 -13.30 -4.38
C TRP A 145 3.20 -12.57 -5.62
N GLN A 146 3.33 -13.16 -6.82
CA GLN A 146 2.65 -12.64 -8.01
C GLN A 146 1.13 -12.63 -7.90
N SER A 147 0.54 -13.54 -7.11
CA SER A 147 -0.91 -13.60 -6.90
C SER A 147 -1.29 -12.95 -5.58
N ASN A 148 -0.72 -13.44 -4.47
CA ASN A 148 -1.14 -13.00 -3.14
C ASN A 148 -0.54 -11.66 -2.70
N LYS A 149 0.42 -11.09 -3.44
CA LYS A 149 1.08 -9.80 -3.13
C LYS A 149 1.64 -9.71 -1.70
N GLY A 150 2.07 -10.84 -1.14
CA GLY A 150 2.60 -10.96 0.22
C GLY A 150 1.55 -11.07 1.32
N TYR A 151 0.25 -11.11 1.01
CA TYR A 151 -0.81 -11.34 2.01
C TYR A 151 -0.90 -12.81 2.41
N GLY A 152 -1.36 -13.09 3.63
CA GLY A 152 -1.44 -14.43 4.23
C GLY A 152 -2.56 -15.30 3.67
N THR A 153 -2.52 -15.58 2.38
CA THR A 153 -3.40 -16.58 1.74
C THR A 153 -3.06 -17.99 2.21
N LYS A 154 -3.98 -18.95 2.04
CA LYS A 154 -3.73 -20.37 2.37
C LYS A 154 -2.43 -20.87 1.73
N TYR A 155 -2.22 -20.55 0.45
CA TYR A 155 -1.00 -20.90 -0.28
C TYR A 155 0.26 -20.30 0.34
N HIS A 156 0.26 -18.99 0.62
CA HIS A 156 1.42 -18.31 1.19
C HIS A 156 1.78 -18.86 2.58
N ILE A 157 0.78 -19.16 3.41
CA ILE A 157 0.98 -19.78 4.73
C ILE A 157 1.55 -21.19 4.60
N ALA A 158 1.08 -21.98 3.64
CA ALA A 158 1.64 -23.32 3.37
C ALA A 158 3.11 -23.22 2.95
N ALA A 159 3.43 -22.36 1.99
CA ALA A 159 4.80 -22.13 1.53
C ALA A 159 5.74 -21.65 2.65
N ILE A 160 5.26 -20.81 3.57
CA ILE A 160 6.04 -20.39 4.75
C ILE A 160 6.29 -21.58 5.68
N ARG A 161 5.32 -22.48 5.88
CA ARG A 161 5.48 -23.65 6.74
C ARG A 161 6.48 -24.65 6.15
N GLU A 162 6.45 -24.82 4.82
CA GLU A 162 7.30 -25.77 4.11
C GLU A 162 8.73 -25.26 3.92
N HIS A 163 8.89 -24.00 3.54
CA HIS A 163 10.19 -23.45 3.12
C HIS A 163 10.78 -22.39 4.07
N GLY A 164 10.07 -22.05 5.15
CA GLY A 164 10.49 -21.02 6.09
C GLY A 164 10.32 -19.59 5.56
N ILE A 165 10.82 -18.63 6.34
CA ILE A 165 10.74 -17.19 6.03
C ILE A 165 12.01 -16.68 5.33
N THR A 166 11.88 -15.54 4.66
CA THR A 166 12.99 -14.80 4.03
C THR A 166 13.19 -13.42 4.65
N LYS A 167 14.25 -12.70 4.24
CA LYS A 167 14.48 -11.28 4.62
C LYS A 167 13.32 -10.33 4.28
N TYR A 168 12.46 -10.71 3.33
CA TYR A 168 11.30 -9.94 2.90
C TYR A 168 10.05 -10.18 3.77
N HIS A 169 10.08 -11.17 4.65
CA HIS A 169 8.98 -11.46 5.55
C HIS A 169 9.00 -10.58 6.80
N ARG A 170 7.81 -10.25 7.29
CA ARG A 170 7.59 -9.53 8.55
C ARG A 170 7.42 -10.55 9.67
N SER A 171 8.52 -10.88 10.35
CA SER A 171 8.60 -12.04 11.25
C SER A 171 7.51 -12.07 12.32
N LYS A 172 7.18 -10.92 12.93
CA LYS A 172 6.10 -10.82 13.92
C LYS A 172 4.73 -11.14 13.32
N PHE A 173 4.44 -10.68 12.10
CA PHE A 173 3.17 -10.94 11.43
C PHE A 173 3.06 -12.39 10.98
N VAL A 174 4.14 -12.95 10.44
CA VAL A 174 4.20 -14.38 10.10
C VAL A 174 3.95 -15.23 11.33
N ARG A 175 4.63 -14.94 12.45
CA ARG A 175 4.43 -15.66 13.72
C ARG A 175 2.96 -15.64 14.13
N THR A 176 2.32 -14.46 14.14
CA THR A 176 0.89 -14.35 14.47
C THR A 176 0.00 -15.12 13.50
N ALA A 177 0.31 -15.12 12.21
CA ALA A 177 -0.49 -15.81 11.19
C ALA A 177 -0.32 -17.34 11.21
N LEU A 178 0.77 -17.86 11.76
CA LEU A 178 1.03 -19.30 11.89
C LEU A 178 0.40 -19.91 13.14
N ILE A 179 0.05 -19.11 14.15
CA ILE A 179 -0.63 -19.59 15.36
C ILE A 179 -1.99 -20.18 14.95
N PRO A 180 -2.27 -21.45 15.28
CA PRO A 180 -3.60 -22.02 15.10
C PRO A 180 -4.60 -21.18 15.91
N HIS A 181 -5.62 -20.62 15.26
CA HIS A 181 -6.72 -20.03 16.01
C HIS A 181 -7.53 -21.16 16.64
N PRO A 182 -7.70 -21.20 17.98
CA PRO A 182 -8.46 -22.25 18.65
C PRO A 182 -9.97 -22.25 18.32
N PHE A 183 -10.47 -21.30 17.52
CA PHE A 183 -11.90 -21.13 17.22
C PHE A 183 -12.26 -21.05 15.73
N ARG A 184 -11.36 -21.42 14.80
CA ARG A 184 -11.79 -21.60 13.41
C ARG A 184 -12.33 -23.02 13.24
N SER A 185 -13.62 -23.18 13.51
CA SER A 185 -14.38 -24.36 13.11
C SER A 185 -14.11 -24.64 11.62
N PRO A 186 -13.76 -25.87 11.22
CA PRO A 186 -13.80 -26.25 9.83
C PRO A 186 -15.28 -26.27 9.44
N LEU A 187 -15.72 -25.24 8.71
CA LEU A 187 -16.98 -25.32 7.98
C LEU A 187 -16.81 -26.46 6.97
N LEU A 188 -17.48 -27.58 7.29
CA LEU A 188 -17.90 -28.65 6.38
C LEU A 188 -18.73 -28.06 5.23
#